data_AF-A0A5C5Y350-F1
#
_entry.id   AF-A0A5C5Y350-F1
#
_cell.length_a   1.000
_cell.length_b   1.000
_cell.length_c   1.000
_cell.angle_alpha   90.00
_cell.angle_beta   90.00
_cell.angle_gamma   90.00
#
_symmetry.space_group_name_H-M   'P 1'
#
loop_
_entity.id
_entity.type
_entity.pdbx_description
1 polymer ?
#
loop_
_entity_poly.entity_id
_entity_poly.type
_entity_poly.pdbx_seq_one_letter_code
_entity_poly.pdbx_strand_id
1 'polypeptide(L)'
;MQASRSPFRFARFACLATLAALLASSPASVLADGGDGGDGGDVIFDFVQPIAGVDVDASGVLKVKRFDASLARQRFQAARRQAESQLMKTSPMRKVSLNRLEAEVARRIAAGEEIDDPIRALAGLTSIRYVFYYPETQDIVVAGPAEGFFADATERLIGMRSGKPVVLLEDLVVALRAFAPHTPPTNVISVSIDPTAEGLQQLQQFMARVGRNVQPAQTKWLAANLQKNLGLQTVSIRGIPADTHFARVLVEADYRMKLIGIGLERLPVPVKSYVERANPAAVSSNAMERWYFQPNYDGVAISEDGLAMRIDERGVQLVGANERVAGGKRQATGRVNRASQAFCQDFTDKYPQIAGKVRIYAELEQLIDLAIAAAYIQEQDFYSQADWNLGVLADEASLAVQTETAPQQVQTAVNAIWRGNQLMTPLGGGVQMQPRLALRDDHLVRDSAVKQLQQKTAGTLEGLKDGQWWWD
;
A
#
# COMPACT_ATOMS: atom_id res chain seq x y z
N MET A 1 -28.43 -18.00 77.69
CA MET A 1 -27.35 -18.99 77.77
C MET A 1 -26.06 -18.26 77.43
N GLN A 2 -25.38 -17.73 78.47
CA GLN A 2 -24.14 -18.30 79.03
C GLN A 2 -23.05 -18.42 77.95
N ALA A 3 -22.13 -17.47 77.79
CA ALA A 3 -21.05 -17.00 78.68
C ALA A 3 -19.70 -17.60 78.28
N SER A 4 -18.71 -16.73 78.04
CA SER A 4 -17.28 -16.89 78.39
C SER A 4 -16.44 -15.88 77.58
N ARG A 5 -16.20 -14.64 78.02
CA ARG A 5 -15.11 -14.18 78.92
C ARG A 5 -13.70 -14.58 78.41
N SER A 6 -12.96 -13.67 77.76
CA SER A 6 -11.89 -12.79 78.34
C SER A 6 -10.51 -13.49 78.41
N PRO A 7 -9.33 -12.87 78.73
CA PRO A 7 -9.05 -11.46 79.07
C PRO A 7 -7.70 -10.86 78.55
N PHE A 8 -7.56 -9.53 78.74
CA PHE A 8 -6.40 -8.73 79.20
C PHE A 8 -4.92 -9.17 78.97
N ARG A 9 -4.07 -8.21 78.54
CA ARG A 9 -3.13 -7.34 79.34
C ARG A 9 -1.75 -7.12 78.66
N PHE A 10 -1.35 -5.84 78.57
CA PHE A 10 -0.01 -5.21 78.83
C PHE A 10 1.28 -5.86 78.27
N ALA A 11 2.38 -5.19 77.89
CA ALA A 11 2.78 -3.81 77.65
C ALA A 11 4.28 -3.84 77.22
N ARG A 12 4.74 -2.74 76.60
CA ARG A 12 6.14 -2.21 76.55
C ARG A 12 7.19 -2.78 75.56
N PHE A 13 7.53 -1.89 74.60
CA PHE A 13 8.86 -1.35 74.23
C PHE A 13 10.08 -2.25 74.01
N ALA A 14 10.62 -2.18 72.77
CA ALA A 14 12.04 -1.96 72.37
C ALA A 14 12.29 -2.61 70.99
N CYS A 15 12.44 -1.83 69.92
CA CYS A 15 13.69 -1.39 69.29
C CYS A 15 14.45 -2.45 68.44
N LEU A 16 14.69 -2.02 67.19
CA LEU A 16 15.68 -2.43 66.18
C LEU A 16 15.45 -3.67 65.27
N ALA A 17 15.11 -3.30 64.03
CA ALA A 17 15.89 -3.51 62.80
C ALA A 17 15.87 -4.86 62.06
N THR A 18 15.71 -4.71 60.73
CA THR A 18 15.91 -5.65 59.61
C THR A 18 14.85 -6.75 59.42
N LEU A 19 14.03 -6.64 58.35
CA LEU A 19 14.22 -7.37 57.09
C LEU A 19 13.06 -7.09 56.10
N ALA A 20 13.44 -6.95 54.84
CA ALA A 20 12.69 -6.87 53.58
C ALA A 20 11.19 -7.27 53.56
N ALA A 21 10.36 -6.37 53.02
CA ALA A 21 9.12 -6.72 52.33
C ALA A 21 9.11 -6.04 50.95
N LEU A 22 9.32 -6.84 49.89
CA LEU A 22 8.92 -6.50 48.54
C LEU A 22 7.40 -6.36 48.51
N LEU A 23 6.90 -5.17 48.18
CA LEU A 23 5.54 -4.97 47.69
C LEU A 23 5.63 -4.40 46.28
N ALA A 24 5.00 -5.14 45.36
CA ALA A 24 4.90 -4.84 43.95
C ALA A 24 4.26 -3.46 43.73
N SER A 25 4.98 -2.59 43.02
CA SER A 25 4.45 -1.35 42.45
C SER A 25 4.18 -1.56 40.97
N SER A 26 2.90 -1.62 40.61
CA SER A 26 2.45 -1.26 39.27
C SER A 26 2.31 0.26 39.23
N PRO A 27 2.99 1.01 38.35
CA PRO A 27 2.63 2.40 38.13
C PRO A 27 1.44 2.44 37.17
N ALA A 28 0.29 2.85 37.72
CA ALA A 28 -0.85 3.32 36.95
C ALA A 28 -0.46 4.60 36.22
N SER A 29 -0.66 4.64 34.91
CA SER A 29 -0.48 5.83 34.09
C SER A 29 -1.54 6.86 34.46
N VAL A 30 -1.09 7.96 35.08
CA VAL A 30 -1.87 9.15 35.36
C VAL A 30 -2.13 9.87 34.03
N LEU A 31 -3.40 10.02 33.66
CA LEU A 31 -3.83 10.98 32.64
C LEU A 31 -3.83 12.36 33.28
N ALA A 32 -2.90 13.22 32.85
CA ALA A 32 -2.96 14.65 33.11
C ALA A 32 -3.77 15.31 31.99
N ASP A 33 -4.94 15.83 32.36
CA ASP A 33 -5.74 16.77 31.58
C ASP A 33 -5.17 18.18 31.79
N GLY A 34 -5.01 18.91 30.69
CA GLY A 34 -4.35 20.21 30.63
C GLY A 34 -4.36 20.71 29.20
N GLY A 35 -5.47 21.33 28.80
CA GLY A 35 -5.61 21.98 27.51
C GLY A 35 -4.76 23.24 27.40
N ASP A 36 -4.03 23.36 26.29
CA ASP A 36 -3.76 24.63 25.63
C ASP A 36 -3.59 24.37 24.12
N GLY A 37 -4.12 25.28 23.30
CA GLY A 37 -4.26 25.12 21.86
C GLY A 37 -2.96 25.35 21.10
N GLY A 38 -2.61 24.39 20.24
CA GLY A 38 -1.54 24.51 19.26
C GLY A 38 -1.70 23.43 18.20
N ASP A 39 -2.21 23.81 17.03
CA ASP A 39 -2.37 22.95 15.85
C ASP A 39 -0.98 22.62 15.28
N GLY A 40 -0.46 21.47 15.68
CA GLY A 40 0.87 20.99 15.32
C GLY A 40 0.96 19.48 15.57
N GLY A 41 0.23 18.70 14.76
CA GLY A 41 0.27 17.24 14.81
C GLY A 41 1.64 16.70 14.38
N ASP A 42 2.57 16.59 15.33
CA ASP A 42 3.83 15.87 15.14
C ASP A 42 3.52 14.36 15.25
N VAL A 43 3.68 13.60 14.16
CA VAL A 43 3.51 12.15 14.22
C VAL A 43 4.66 11.55 15.01
N ILE A 44 4.31 10.90 16.12
CA ILE A 44 5.26 10.07 16.87
C ILE A 44 5.50 8.81 16.04
N PHE A 45 6.63 8.75 15.34
CA PHE A 45 7.10 7.50 14.73
C PHE A 45 7.35 6.48 15.84
N ASP A 46 6.46 5.50 15.95
CA ASP A 46 6.63 4.38 16.86
C ASP A 46 7.69 3.42 16.33
N PHE A 47 8.94 3.71 16.66
CA PHE A 47 10.11 2.86 16.35
C PHE A 47 10.20 1.62 17.26
N VAL A 48 9.19 1.33 18.10
CA VAL A 48 9.24 0.26 19.11
C VAL A 48 8.74 -1.09 18.58
N GLN A 49 8.00 -1.11 17.46
CA GLN A 49 7.53 -2.36 16.84
C GLN A 49 8.42 -2.76 15.64
N PRO A 50 8.78 -4.05 15.48
CA PRO A 50 9.42 -4.51 14.27
C PRO A 50 8.51 -4.25 13.07
N ILE A 51 8.96 -3.42 12.13
CA ILE A 51 8.24 -3.17 10.89
C ILE A 51 8.25 -4.50 10.11
N ALA A 52 7.07 -5.06 9.89
CA ALA A 52 6.90 -6.23 9.03
C ALA A 52 6.89 -5.76 7.57
N GLY A 53 7.99 -6.05 6.87
CA GLY A 53 8.11 -5.87 5.43
C GLY A 53 8.17 -7.22 4.72
N VAL A 54 8.26 -7.18 3.40
CA VAL A 54 8.41 -8.36 2.57
C VAL A 54 9.65 -8.19 1.69
N ASP A 55 10.40 -9.28 1.53
CA ASP A 55 11.65 -9.36 0.78
C ASP A 55 11.51 -10.48 -0.28
N VAL A 56 12.10 -10.29 -1.45
CA VAL A 56 12.15 -11.30 -2.52
C VAL A 56 13.55 -11.88 -2.53
N ASP A 57 13.69 -13.18 -2.27
CA ASP A 57 15.01 -13.79 -2.28
C ASP A 57 15.57 -13.95 -3.71
N ALA A 58 16.86 -14.30 -3.82
CA ALA A 58 17.54 -14.47 -5.11
C ALA A 58 16.91 -15.54 -6.02
N SER A 59 16.01 -16.38 -5.50
CA SER A 59 15.24 -17.36 -6.28
C SER A 59 13.85 -16.84 -6.71
N GLY A 60 13.55 -15.56 -6.46
CA GLY A 60 12.25 -14.95 -6.78
C GLY A 60 11.14 -15.35 -5.82
N VAL A 61 11.48 -15.85 -4.61
CA VAL A 61 10.50 -16.27 -3.60
C VAL A 61 10.27 -15.16 -2.59
N LEU A 62 9.02 -14.72 -2.49
CA LEU A 62 8.56 -13.70 -1.56
C LEU A 62 8.47 -14.24 -0.12
N LYS A 63 9.10 -13.54 0.85
CA LYS A 63 9.09 -13.88 2.29
C LYS A 63 8.89 -12.65 3.17
N VAL A 64 8.19 -12.83 4.30
CA VAL A 64 8.02 -11.78 5.31
C VAL A 64 9.31 -11.63 6.14
N LYS A 65 9.79 -10.40 6.29
CA LYS A 65 11.02 -10.05 7.04
C LYS A 65 10.71 -9.00 8.11
N ARG A 66 11.44 -9.07 9.23
CA ARG A 66 11.38 -8.09 10.31
C ARG A 66 12.65 -7.24 10.29
N PHE A 67 12.50 -5.94 10.47
CA PHE A 67 13.60 -4.97 10.40
C PHE A 67 13.86 -4.32 11.76
N ASP A 68 15.12 -3.92 11.98
CA ASP A 68 15.58 -3.20 13.17
C ASP A 68 15.38 -1.69 13.00
N ALA A 69 14.74 -1.04 13.98
CA ALA A 69 14.34 0.36 13.90
C ALA A 69 15.47 1.36 14.28
N SER A 70 16.62 0.91 14.75
CA SER A 70 17.70 1.77 15.25
C SER A 70 18.32 2.68 14.16
N LEU A 71 18.56 2.15 12.96
CA LEU A 71 19.10 2.92 11.83
C LEU A 71 18.12 3.99 11.33
N ALA A 72 16.83 3.66 11.28
CA ALA A 72 15.77 4.60 10.88
C ALA A 72 15.71 5.83 11.80
N ARG A 73 15.93 5.62 13.11
CA ARG A 73 15.95 6.72 14.09
C ARG A 73 17.10 7.69 13.85
N GLN A 74 18.27 7.19 13.47
CA GLN A 74 19.42 8.04 13.12
C GLN A 74 19.16 8.83 11.84
N ARG A 75 18.63 8.18 10.80
CA ARG A 75 18.24 8.81 9.53
C ARG A 75 17.20 9.92 9.75
N PHE A 76 16.18 9.67 10.58
CA PHE A 76 15.18 10.68 10.94
C PHE A 76 15.80 11.89 11.64
N GLN A 77 16.72 11.68 12.59
CA GLN A 77 17.41 12.80 13.26
C GLN A 77 18.28 13.61 12.29
N ALA A 78 18.93 12.96 11.32
CA ALA A 78 19.70 13.63 10.29
C ALA A 78 18.81 14.47 9.36
N ALA A 79 17.69 13.90 8.89
CA ALA A 79 16.70 14.59 8.07
C ALA A 79 16.12 15.83 8.78
N ARG A 80 15.84 15.74 10.09
CA ARG A 80 15.39 16.88 10.89
C ARG A 80 16.39 18.04 10.94
N ARG A 81 17.68 17.78 10.81
CA ARG A 81 18.71 18.86 10.78
C ARG A 81 18.71 19.63 9.46
N GLN A 82 18.10 19.07 8.40
CA GLN A 82 17.95 19.70 7.09
C GLN A 82 16.57 20.35 6.91
N ALA A 83 15.75 20.41 7.97
CA ALA A 83 14.36 20.87 7.95
C ALA A 83 14.16 22.30 7.43
N GLU A 84 15.21 23.13 7.42
CA GLU A 84 15.13 24.51 6.93
C GLU A 84 15.15 24.62 5.40
N SER A 85 15.60 23.58 4.69
CA SER A 85 15.58 23.57 3.23
C SER A 85 14.13 23.60 2.69
N GLN A 86 13.90 24.28 1.56
CA GLN A 86 12.55 24.41 0.98
C GLN A 86 11.92 23.03 0.70
N LEU A 87 12.72 22.07 0.27
CA LEU A 87 12.31 20.69 0.02
C LEU A 87 11.67 20.03 1.25
N MET A 88 12.20 20.34 2.44
CA MET A 88 11.79 19.70 3.70
C MET A 88 10.54 20.33 4.32
N LYS A 89 10.04 21.44 3.76
CA LYS A 89 8.79 22.07 4.19
C LYS A 89 7.59 21.32 3.64
N THR A 90 6.55 21.22 4.45
CA THR A 90 5.25 20.69 4.03
C THR A 90 4.60 21.65 3.03
N SER A 91 4.07 21.09 1.95
CA SER A 91 3.34 21.79 0.91
C SER A 91 2.04 21.06 0.63
N PRO A 92 0.88 21.76 0.63
CA PRO A 92 -0.38 21.12 0.24
C PRO A 92 -0.46 20.83 -1.26
N MET A 93 0.39 21.46 -2.07
CA MET A 93 0.35 21.38 -3.54
C MET A 93 1.74 21.63 -4.14
N ARG A 94 2.67 20.72 -3.91
CA ARG A 94 3.93 20.71 -4.66
C ARG A 94 3.65 20.28 -6.09
N LYS A 95 4.24 20.98 -7.04
CA LYS A 95 4.15 20.76 -8.49
C LYS A 95 5.50 20.28 -8.99
N VAL A 96 5.47 19.27 -9.84
CA VAL A 96 6.64 18.68 -10.51
C VAL A 96 6.36 18.69 -12.01
N SER A 97 7.15 19.45 -12.77
CA SER A 97 7.14 19.43 -14.23
C SER A 97 7.88 18.20 -14.72
N LEU A 98 7.20 17.31 -15.44
CA LEU A 98 7.72 16.02 -15.88
C LEU A 98 8.79 16.19 -16.96
N ASN A 99 8.58 17.10 -17.89
CA ASN A 99 9.53 17.42 -18.95
C ASN A 99 10.77 18.12 -18.40
N ARG A 100 10.65 19.04 -17.44
CA ARG A 100 11.83 19.64 -16.79
C ARG A 100 12.58 18.65 -15.90
N LEU A 101 11.86 17.78 -15.20
CA LEU A 101 12.44 16.70 -14.41
C LEU A 101 13.27 15.76 -15.30
N GLU A 102 12.72 15.37 -16.45
CA GLU A 102 13.44 14.56 -17.43
C GLU A 102 14.71 15.25 -17.92
N ALA A 103 14.66 16.55 -18.24
CA ALA A 103 15.83 17.31 -18.65
C ALA A 103 16.93 17.34 -17.57
N GLU A 104 16.57 17.49 -16.29
CA GLU A 104 17.55 17.42 -15.18
C GLU A 104 18.12 16.01 -14.99
N VAL A 105 17.29 14.96 -15.12
CA VAL A 105 17.75 13.57 -15.09
C VAL A 105 18.73 13.31 -16.23
N ALA A 106 18.40 13.75 -17.45
CA ALA A 106 19.27 13.62 -18.63
C ALA A 106 20.60 14.35 -18.44
N ARG A 107 20.58 15.57 -17.89
CA ARG A 107 21.78 16.34 -17.57
C ARG A 107 22.70 15.58 -16.62
N ARG A 108 22.14 15.01 -15.55
CA ARG A 108 22.90 14.22 -14.56
C ARG A 108 23.52 12.98 -15.15
N ILE A 109 22.74 12.22 -15.92
CA ILE A 109 23.23 11.03 -16.62
C ILE A 109 24.39 11.40 -17.55
N ALA A 110 24.24 12.46 -18.34
CA ALA A 110 25.30 12.93 -19.24
C ALA A 110 26.57 13.40 -18.50
N ALA A 111 26.41 13.93 -17.28
CA ALA A 111 27.51 14.33 -16.40
C ALA A 111 28.13 13.17 -15.60
N GLY A 112 27.56 11.96 -15.65
CA GLY A 112 27.96 10.83 -14.81
C GLY A 112 27.63 11.03 -13.32
N GLU A 113 26.68 11.90 -13.01
CA GLU A 113 26.21 12.17 -11.66
C GLU A 113 25.14 11.15 -11.25
N GLU A 114 25.15 10.74 -9.98
CA GLU A 114 24.07 9.92 -9.44
C GLU A 114 22.76 10.71 -9.32
N ILE A 115 21.64 10.00 -9.48
CA ILE A 115 20.31 10.55 -9.22
C ILE A 115 20.12 10.70 -7.71
N ASP A 116 19.93 11.93 -7.25
CA ASP A 116 19.84 12.25 -5.83
C ASP A 116 18.45 11.96 -5.24
N ASP A 117 18.38 11.96 -3.90
CA ASP A 117 17.14 11.72 -3.15
C ASP A 117 15.99 12.67 -3.53
N PRO A 118 16.20 13.99 -3.70
CA PRO A 118 15.15 14.88 -4.19
C PRO A 118 14.52 14.43 -5.50
N ILE A 119 15.31 14.01 -6.48
CA ILE A 119 14.81 13.49 -7.76
C ILE A 119 14.13 12.13 -7.55
N ARG A 120 14.78 11.20 -6.82
CA ARG A 120 14.22 9.86 -6.54
C ARG A 120 12.86 9.92 -5.85
N ALA A 121 12.65 10.89 -4.97
CA ALA A 121 11.42 11.08 -4.19
C ALA A 121 10.42 12.07 -4.81
N LEU A 122 10.62 12.50 -6.07
CA LEU A 122 9.83 13.54 -6.75
C LEU A 122 9.55 14.76 -5.87
N ALA A 123 10.63 15.30 -5.31
CA ALA A 123 10.62 16.42 -4.39
C ALA A 123 9.74 16.21 -3.14
N GLY A 124 9.62 14.97 -2.66
CA GLY A 124 8.88 14.63 -1.44
C GLY A 124 7.36 14.60 -1.62
N LEU A 125 6.86 14.49 -2.85
CA LEU A 125 5.43 14.24 -3.09
C LEU A 125 4.99 12.99 -2.34
N THR A 126 3.88 13.05 -1.61
CA THR A 126 3.30 11.92 -0.87
C THR A 126 2.02 11.39 -1.52
N SER A 127 1.47 12.11 -2.50
CA SER A 127 0.33 11.71 -3.33
C SER A 127 0.29 12.57 -4.58
N ILE A 128 -0.10 12.00 -5.71
CA ILE A 128 -0.45 12.75 -6.91
C ILE A 128 -1.96 12.94 -6.90
N ARG A 129 -2.38 14.19 -6.74
CA ARG A 129 -3.79 14.60 -6.76
C ARG A 129 -4.18 15.33 -8.03
N TYR A 130 -3.21 15.82 -8.79
CA TYR A 130 -3.48 16.64 -9.96
C TYR A 130 -2.54 16.30 -11.10
N VAL A 131 -3.08 16.42 -12.31
CA VAL A 131 -2.31 16.53 -13.56
C VAL A 131 -2.72 17.84 -14.22
N PHE A 132 -1.76 18.67 -14.58
CA PHE A 132 -1.97 19.90 -15.32
C PHE A 132 -1.14 19.88 -16.59
N TYR A 133 -1.72 20.35 -17.67
CA TYR A 133 -0.99 20.72 -18.87
C TYR A 133 -1.07 22.24 -19.06
N TYR A 134 0.07 22.87 -19.32
CA TYR A 134 0.19 24.31 -19.53
C TYR A 134 0.65 24.59 -20.97
N PRO A 135 -0.27 24.87 -21.92
CA PRO A 135 0.07 25.01 -23.34
C PRO A 135 1.12 26.08 -23.64
N GLU A 136 1.14 27.17 -22.86
CA GLU A 136 2.04 28.31 -23.08
C GLU A 136 3.50 27.97 -22.80
N THR A 137 3.74 27.01 -21.91
CA THR A 137 5.09 26.57 -21.48
C THR A 137 5.38 25.13 -21.89
N GLN A 138 4.39 24.44 -22.45
CA GLN A 138 4.41 23.03 -22.80
C GLN A 138 4.75 22.11 -21.60
N ASP A 139 4.56 22.60 -20.38
CA ASP A 139 4.83 21.85 -19.15
C ASP A 139 3.69 20.87 -18.85
N ILE A 140 4.03 19.58 -18.71
CA ILE A 140 3.16 18.55 -18.15
C ILE A 140 3.52 18.40 -16.67
N VAL A 141 2.58 18.68 -15.79
CA VAL A 141 2.83 18.80 -14.36
C VAL A 141 1.99 17.82 -13.56
N VAL A 142 2.63 17.09 -12.66
CA VAL A 142 1.93 16.35 -11.59
C VAL A 142 2.02 17.15 -10.30
N ALA A 143 0.95 17.15 -9.51
CA ALA A 143 0.94 17.89 -8.25
C ALA A 143 0.15 17.23 -7.14
N GLY A 144 0.49 17.57 -5.90
CA GLY A 144 -0.20 17.07 -4.71
C GLY A 144 0.52 17.42 -3.41
N PRO A 145 0.11 16.84 -2.28
CA PRO A 145 0.73 17.10 -1.00
C PRO A 145 2.17 16.57 -0.97
N ALA A 146 3.09 17.36 -0.44
CA ALA A 146 4.49 17.00 -0.25
C ALA A 146 5.01 17.42 1.11
N GLU A 147 6.08 16.79 1.55
CA GLU A 147 6.77 17.11 2.80
C GLU A 147 8.22 16.64 2.77
N GLY A 148 9.00 17.03 3.77
CA GLY A 148 10.32 16.45 3.99
C GLY A 148 10.21 14.94 4.20
N PHE A 149 11.22 14.20 3.78
CA PHE A 149 11.20 12.75 3.76
C PHE A 149 12.53 12.15 4.24
N PHE A 150 12.51 10.86 4.57
CA PHE A 150 13.69 10.11 4.99
C PHE A 150 13.52 8.62 4.72
N ALA A 151 14.63 7.89 4.62
CA ALA A 151 14.61 6.43 4.53
C ALA A 151 14.34 5.80 5.91
N ASP A 152 13.31 4.94 5.96
CA ASP A 152 12.93 4.22 7.17
C ASP A 152 13.82 2.99 7.43
N ALA A 153 13.38 2.09 8.32
CA ALA A 153 14.10 0.86 8.68
C ALA A 153 14.11 -0.19 7.56
N THR A 154 13.17 -0.07 6.62
CA THR A 154 13.04 -0.90 5.42
C THR A 154 13.68 -0.23 4.20
N GLU A 155 14.40 0.88 4.41
CA GLU A 155 15.01 1.73 3.37
C GLU A 155 13.99 2.39 2.44
N ARG A 156 12.69 2.34 2.77
CA ARG A 156 11.64 3.04 2.03
C ARG A 156 11.67 4.52 2.38
N LEU A 157 11.57 5.37 1.37
CA LEU A 157 11.44 6.80 1.55
C LEU A 157 10.01 7.14 2.00
N ILE A 158 9.89 7.73 3.18
CA ILE A 158 8.62 8.12 3.77
C ILE A 158 8.64 9.58 4.19
N GLY A 159 7.48 10.21 4.12
CA GLY A 159 7.25 11.56 4.61
C GLY A 159 7.43 11.66 6.13
N MET A 160 8.10 12.72 6.56
CA MET A 160 8.50 12.97 7.95
C MET A 160 7.33 13.36 8.85
N ARG A 161 6.20 13.80 8.30
CA ARG A 161 5.05 14.22 9.11
C ARG A 161 3.90 13.25 8.97
N SER A 162 3.56 12.84 7.76
CA SER A 162 2.47 11.91 7.50
C SER A 162 2.86 10.44 7.72
N GLY A 163 4.15 10.10 7.59
CA GLY A 163 4.62 8.71 7.55
C GLY A 163 4.20 7.94 6.30
N LYS A 164 3.59 8.62 5.31
CA LYS A 164 3.21 8.04 4.02
C LYS A 164 4.44 7.78 3.15
N PRO A 165 4.42 6.78 2.27
CA PRO A 165 5.42 6.65 1.21
C PRO A 165 5.46 7.93 0.36
N VAL A 166 6.64 8.26 -0.13
CA VAL A 166 6.78 9.29 -1.17
C VAL A 166 6.57 8.65 -2.56
N VAL A 167 6.16 9.46 -3.52
CA VAL A 167 6.11 9.06 -4.93
C VAL A 167 7.54 8.85 -5.41
N LEU A 168 7.86 7.64 -5.86
CA LEU A 168 9.17 7.31 -6.38
C LEU A 168 9.27 7.60 -7.89
N LEU A 169 10.42 8.11 -8.32
CA LEU A 169 10.72 8.31 -9.74
C LEU A 169 10.59 7.00 -10.53
N GLU A 170 11.09 5.88 -9.99
CA GLU A 170 11.03 4.58 -10.68
C GLU A 170 9.59 4.12 -10.95
N ASP A 171 8.68 4.35 -10.00
CA ASP A 171 7.27 3.97 -10.14
C ASP A 171 6.54 4.89 -11.13
N LEU A 172 6.87 6.19 -11.12
CA LEU A 172 6.39 7.13 -12.14
C LEU A 172 6.86 6.73 -13.53
N VAL A 173 8.13 6.37 -13.69
CA VAL A 173 8.70 5.93 -14.97
C VAL A 173 8.01 4.67 -15.45
N VAL A 174 7.78 3.67 -14.59
CA VAL A 174 7.01 2.46 -14.95
C VAL A 174 5.61 2.82 -15.42
N ALA A 175 4.91 3.72 -14.72
CA ALA A 175 3.57 4.17 -15.11
C ALA A 175 3.58 4.90 -16.47
N LEU A 176 4.51 5.84 -16.68
CA LEU A 176 4.65 6.58 -17.94
C LEU A 176 5.00 5.64 -19.10
N ARG A 177 5.87 4.64 -18.89
CA ARG A 177 6.20 3.64 -19.92
C ARG A 177 5.03 2.72 -20.26
N ALA A 178 4.17 2.40 -19.30
CA ALA A 178 2.93 1.65 -19.56
C ALA A 178 1.92 2.43 -20.42
N PHE A 179 2.03 3.77 -20.44
CA PHE A 179 1.19 4.69 -21.21
C PHE A 179 2.06 5.66 -22.03
N ALA A 180 3.07 5.13 -22.72
CA ALA A 180 4.06 5.92 -23.45
C ALA A 180 3.47 6.56 -24.73
N PRO A 181 4.05 7.67 -25.24
CA PRO A 181 3.62 8.27 -26.50
C PRO A 181 3.72 7.28 -27.66
N HIS A 182 2.76 7.37 -28.60
CA HIS A 182 2.70 6.55 -29.82
C HIS A 182 2.67 5.03 -29.61
N THR A 183 2.39 4.55 -28.40
CA THR A 183 2.19 3.12 -28.10
C THR A 183 0.72 2.82 -27.81
N PRO A 184 0.22 1.60 -28.11
CA PRO A 184 -1.09 1.20 -27.64
C PRO A 184 -1.15 1.28 -26.11
N PRO A 185 -2.21 1.86 -25.52
CA PRO A 185 -2.34 1.97 -24.06
C PRO A 185 -2.33 0.59 -23.42
N THR A 186 -1.69 0.48 -22.24
CA THR A 186 -1.80 -0.70 -21.41
C THR A 186 -3.24 -0.87 -20.93
N ASN A 187 -3.92 -1.92 -21.41
CA ASN A 187 -5.33 -2.16 -21.10
C ASN A 187 -5.57 -2.64 -19.66
N VAL A 188 -4.62 -3.42 -19.12
CA VAL A 188 -4.72 -4.02 -17.79
C VAL A 188 -3.32 -4.09 -17.19
N ILE A 189 -3.18 -3.56 -15.98
CA ILE A 189 -2.05 -3.87 -15.10
C ILE A 189 -2.59 -4.85 -14.05
N SER A 190 -2.00 -6.03 -13.94
CA SER A 190 -2.50 -7.04 -13.01
C SER A 190 -1.42 -7.93 -12.44
N VAL A 191 -1.63 -8.32 -11.18
CA VAL A 191 -0.94 -9.40 -10.49
C VAL A 191 -1.94 -10.49 -10.14
N SER A 192 -1.54 -11.74 -10.27
CA SER A 192 -2.25 -12.88 -9.71
C SER A 192 -1.26 -13.81 -9.01
N ILE A 193 -1.67 -14.34 -7.87
CA ILE A 193 -0.94 -15.42 -7.19
C ILE A 193 -1.84 -16.64 -7.20
N ASP A 194 -1.40 -17.66 -7.92
CA ASP A 194 -2.16 -18.87 -8.19
C ASP A 194 -1.38 -20.13 -7.82
N PRO A 195 -2.02 -21.13 -7.21
CA PRO A 195 -1.42 -22.45 -7.08
C PRO A 195 -1.01 -23.04 -8.44
N THR A 196 0.07 -23.83 -8.43
CA THR A 196 0.46 -24.62 -9.59
C THR A 196 -0.57 -25.72 -9.88
N ALA A 197 -0.64 -26.17 -11.13
CA ALA A 197 -1.54 -27.25 -11.51
C ALA A 197 -1.21 -28.55 -10.74
N GLU A 198 0.08 -28.82 -10.57
CA GLU A 198 0.63 -29.93 -9.81
C GLU A 198 0.26 -29.81 -8.33
N GLY A 199 0.41 -28.62 -7.74
CA GLY A 199 0.04 -28.35 -6.34
C GLY A 199 -1.45 -28.54 -6.07
N LEU A 200 -2.32 -28.10 -6.99
CA LEU A 200 -3.76 -28.35 -6.90
C LEU A 200 -4.09 -29.84 -6.97
N GLN A 201 -3.44 -30.59 -7.87
CA GLN A 201 -3.64 -32.02 -7.99
C GLN A 201 -3.21 -32.77 -6.73
N GLN A 202 -2.04 -32.43 -6.17
CA GLN A 202 -1.53 -33.00 -4.92
C GLN A 202 -2.46 -32.68 -3.74
N LEU A 203 -2.94 -31.45 -3.65
CA LEU A 203 -3.91 -31.04 -2.64
C LEU A 203 -5.20 -31.85 -2.72
N GLN A 204 -5.76 -32.03 -3.93
CA GLN A 204 -6.98 -32.83 -4.14
C GLN A 204 -6.78 -34.29 -3.73
N GLN A 205 -5.64 -34.89 -4.09
CA GLN A 205 -5.30 -36.26 -3.68
C GLN A 205 -5.15 -36.38 -2.16
N PHE A 206 -4.51 -35.42 -1.52
CA PHE A 206 -4.36 -35.39 -0.06
C PHE A 206 -5.71 -35.27 0.64
N MET A 207 -6.57 -34.35 0.21
CA MET A 207 -7.91 -34.17 0.77
C MET A 207 -8.79 -35.42 0.60
N ALA A 208 -8.67 -36.13 -0.53
CA ALA A 208 -9.37 -37.39 -0.75
C ALA A 208 -8.93 -38.50 0.23
N ARG A 209 -7.64 -38.55 0.60
CA ARG A 209 -7.08 -39.53 1.56
C ARG A 209 -7.46 -39.23 3.00
N VAL A 210 -7.46 -37.96 3.37
CA VAL A 210 -7.74 -37.50 4.74
C VAL A 210 -9.23 -37.71 5.11
N GLY A 211 -10.14 -37.60 4.12
CA GLY A 211 -11.57 -37.84 4.32
C GLY A 211 -12.26 -36.78 5.19
N ARG A 212 -13.49 -37.06 5.64
CA ARG A 212 -14.31 -36.12 6.46
C ARG A 212 -14.06 -36.20 7.97
N ASN A 213 -13.22 -37.12 8.43
CA ASN A 213 -13.07 -37.48 9.85
C ASN A 213 -11.84 -36.85 10.50
N VAL A 214 -11.47 -35.62 10.11
CA VAL A 214 -10.35 -34.92 10.75
C VAL A 214 -10.81 -34.38 12.11
N GLN A 215 -9.97 -34.52 13.12
CA GLN A 215 -10.27 -34.03 14.46
C GLN A 215 -9.63 -32.65 14.69
N PRO A 216 -10.23 -31.77 15.53
CA PRO A 216 -9.62 -30.49 15.90
C PRO A 216 -8.19 -30.61 16.48
N ALA A 217 -7.84 -31.73 17.11
CA ALA A 217 -6.47 -31.96 17.59
C ALA A 217 -5.42 -32.05 16.46
N GLN A 218 -5.84 -32.36 15.22
CA GLN A 218 -4.97 -32.54 14.05
C GLN A 218 -4.80 -31.26 13.22
N THR A 219 -5.32 -30.13 13.68
CA THR A 219 -5.32 -28.84 12.96
C THR A 219 -3.95 -28.42 12.43
N LYS A 220 -2.93 -28.43 13.30
CA LYS A 220 -1.57 -27.99 12.93
C LYS A 220 -0.93 -28.93 11.92
N TRP A 221 -1.14 -30.23 12.10
CA TRP A 221 -0.68 -31.25 11.16
C TRP A 221 -1.36 -31.07 9.79
N LEU A 222 -2.67 -30.81 9.79
CA LEU A 222 -3.45 -30.60 8.58
C LEU A 222 -3.02 -29.34 7.84
N ALA A 223 -2.88 -28.20 8.53
CA ALA A 223 -2.36 -26.96 7.93
C ALA A 223 -0.99 -27.17 7.26
N ALA A 224 -0.06 -27.82 7.97
CA ALA A 224 1.28 -28.09 7.46
C ALA A 224 1.26 -29.00 6.23
N ASN A 225 0.39 -30.02 6.20
CA ASN A 225 0.27 -30.91 5.05
C ASN A 225 -0.47 -30.24 3.88
N LEU A 226 -1.49 -29.42 4.12
CA LEU A 226 -2.14 -28.63 3.07
C LEU A 226 -1.11 -27.69 2.41
N GLN A 227 -0.34 -26.98 3.23
CA GLN A 227 0.73 -26.10 2.74
C GLN A 227 1.78 -26.88 1.94
N LYS A 228 2.23 -28.02 2.46
CA LYS A 228 3.23 -28.87 1.79
C LYS A 228 2.74 -29.41 0.45
N ASN A 229 1.50 -29.90 0.38
CA ASN A 229 0.94 -30.47 -0.85
C ASN A 229 0.59 -29.39 -1.88
N LEU A 230 0.20 -28.19 -1.46
CA LEU A 230 -0.05 -27.11 -2.41
C LEU A 230 1.26 -26.53 -2.99
N GLY A 231 2.32 -26.54 -2.19
CA GLY A 231 3.65 -26.13 -2.64
C GLY A 231 3.81 -24.61 -2.72
N LEU A 232 4.67 -24.15 -3.63
CA LEU A 232 4.78 -22.73 -3.95
C LEU A 232 3.69 -22.33 -4.95
N GLN A 233 3.23 -21.10 -4.85
CA GLN A 233 2.26 -20.53 -5.79
C GLN A 233 3.00 -19.66 -6.81
N THR A 234 2.53 -19.67 -8.05
CA THR A 234 3.09 -18.89 -9.15
C THR A 234 2.55 -17.47 -9.12
N VAL A 235 3.44 -16.51 -9.29
CA VAL A 235 3.10 -15.10 -9.51
C VAL A 235 3.01 -14.84 -11.01
N SER A 236 1.95 -14.18 -11.44
CA SER A 236 1.78 -13.72 -12.82
C SER A 236 1.56 -12.22 -12.84
N ILE A 237 2.42 -11.48 -13.55
CA ILE A 237 2.34 -10.03 -13.73
C ILE A 237 2.01 -9.73 -15.18
N ARG A 238 1.17 -8.72 -15.44
CA ARG A 238 0.81 -8.22 -16.77
C ARG A 238 0.75 -6.71 -16.78
N GLY A 239 1.08 -6.10 -17.92
CA GLY A 239 0.99 -4.66 -18.16
C GLY A 239 2.22 -3.86 -17.75
N ILE A 240 3.09 -4.42 -16.90
CA ILE A 240 4.34 -3.80 -16.44
C ILE A 240 5.44 -4.87 -16.34
N PRO A 241 6.73 -4.48 -16.38
CA PRO A 241 7.84 -5.40 -16.11
C PRO A 241 7.83 -5.94 -14.67
N ALA A 242 8.21 -7.20 -14.50
CA ALA A 242 8.05 -7.94 -13.24
C ALA A 242 9.13 -7.65 -12.19
N ASP A 243 10.28 -7.17 -12.64
CA ASP A 243 11.51 -6.83 -11.92
C ASP A 243 11.56 -5.34 -11.52
N THR A 244 10.40 -4.76 -11.23
CA THR A 244 10.25 -3.35 -10.82
C THR A 244 9.74 -3.23 -9.40
N HIS A 245 10.02 -2.10 -8.74
CA HIS A 245 9.41 -1.74 -7.45
C HIS A 245 7.88 -1.80 -7.53
N PHE A 246 7.30 -1.22 -8.59
CA PHE A 246 5.88 -1.25 -8.90
C PHE A 246 5.30 -2.67 -8.81
N ALA A 247 5.89 -3.63 -9.55
CA ALA A 247 5.41 -5.01 -9.55
C ALA A 247 5.53 -5.67 -8.17
N ARG A 248 6.63 -5.44 -7.45
CA ARG A 248 6.84 -5.95 -6.09
C ARG A 248 5.75 -5.48 -5.13
N VAL A 249 5.40 -4.20 -5.16
CA VAL A 249 4.32 -3.63 -4.31
C VAL A 249 2.98 -4.30 -4.60
N LEU A 250 2.62 -4.50 -5.87
CA LEU A 250 1.36 -5.16 -6.22
C LEU A 250 1.29 -6.60 -5.69
N VAL A 251 2.39 -7.36 -5.81
CA VAL A 251 2.46 -8.74 -5.30
C VAL A 251 2.43 -8.78 -3.77
N GLU A 252 3.17 -7.89 -3.11
CA GLU A 252 3.18 -7.79 -1.65
C GLU A 252 1.77 -7.47 -1.11
N ALA A 253 1.08 -6.48 -1.70
CA ALA A 253 -0.23 -6.06 -1.25
C ALA A 253 -1.28 -7.19 -1.38
N ASP A 254 -1.29 -7.92 -2.50
CA ASP A 254 -2.16 -9.09 -2.68
C ASP A 254 -1.83 -10.21 -1.69
N TYR A 255 -0.55 -10.54 -1.53
CA TYR A 255 -0.11 -11.58 -0.61
C TYR A 255 -0.51 -11.27 0.83
N ARG A 256 -0.28 -10.04 1.32
CA ARG A 256 -0.65 -9.63 2.67
C ARG A 256 -2.16 -9.56 2.87
N MET A 257 -2.91 -9.10 1.88
CA MET A 257 -4.38 -9.12 1.93
C MET A 257 -4.90 -10.54 2.11
N LYS A 258 -4.30 -11.54 1.45
CA LYS A 258 -4.63 -12.95 1.65
C LYS A 258 -4.32 -13.41 3.07
N LEU A 259 -3.15 -13.08 3.62
CA LEU A 259 -2.79 -13.38 5.01
C LEU A 259 -3.81 -12.80 6.01
N ILE A 260 -4.28 -11.57 5.76
CA ILE A 260 -5.32 -10.91 6.58
C ILE A 260 -6.65 -11.63 6.43
N GLY A 261 -7.09 -11.94 5.20
CA GLY A 261 -8.33 -12.64 4.94
C GLY A 261 -8.41 -14.01 5.61
N ILE A 262 -7.30 -14.75 5.64
CA ILE A 262 -7.19 -16.04 6.34
C ILE A 262 -6.82 -15.92 7.82
N GLY A 263 -6.66 -14.71 8.36
CA GLY A 263 -6.40 -14.47 9.77
C GLY A 263 -4.99 -14.83 10.25
N LEU A 264 -4.00 -14.95 9.36
CA LEU A 264 -2.58 -15.10 9.71
C LEU A 264 -1.88 -13.76 9.95
N GLU A 265 -2.44 -12.68 9.41
CA GLU A 265 -1.99 -11.32 9.66
C GLU A 265 -3.14 -10.50 10.25
N ARG A 266 -2.83 -9.62 11.22
CA ARG A 266 -3.80 -8.69 11.81
C ARG A 266 -3.40 -7.27 11.47
N LEU A 267 -4.37 -6.49 11.00
CA LEU A 267 -4.20 -5.08 10.73
C LEU A 267 -4.22 -4.27 12.04
N PRO A 268 -3.50 -3.13 12.13
CA PRO A 268 -3.60 -2.16 13.22
C PRO A 268 -4.89 -1.31 13.16
N VAL A 269 -5.92 -1.85 12.52
CA VAL A 269 -7.26 -1.29 12.29
C VAL A 269 -8.24 -2.45 12.44
N PRO A 270 -9.41 -2.26 13.09
CA PRO A 270 -10.32 -3.36 13.40
C PRO A 270 -11.09 -3.85 12.16
N VAL A 271 -10.42 -4.59 11.28
CA VAL A 271 -11.01 -5.29 10.12
C VAL A 271 -11.21 -6.75 10.50
N LYS A 272 -12.43 -7.28 10.37
CA LYS A 272 -12.67 -8.71 10.64
C LYS A 272 -12.30 -9.52 9.41
N SER A 273 -11.45 -10.52 9.60
CA SER A 273 -11.02 -11.43 8.54
C SER A 273 -12.19 -12.24 7.97
N TYR A 274 -12.03 -12.77 6.76
CA TYR A 274 -13.01 -13.66 6.16
C TYR A 274 -13.26 -14.90 7.02
N VAL A 275 -12.20 -15.52 7.55
CA VAL A 275 -12.31 -16.71 8.42
C VAL A 275 -13.03 -16.43 9.74
N GLU A 276 -13.00 -15.19 10.24
CA GLU A 276 -13.80 -14.77 11.39
C GLU A 276 -15.29 -14.67 11.06
N ARG A 277 -15.62 -14.30 9.82
CA ARG A 277 -17.00 -14.07 9.32
C ARG A 277 -17.64 -15.34 8.75
N ALA A 278 -16.83 -16.27 8.28
CA ALA A 278 -17.29 -17.43 7.54
C ALA A 278 -18.11 -18.37 8.42
N ASN A 279 -19.29 -18.75 7.91
CA ASN A 279 -20.09 -19.81 8.50
C ASN A 279 -19.62 -21.16 7.91
N PRO A 280 -19.10 -22.10 8.72
CA PRO A 280 -18.65 -23.40 8.24
C PRO A 280 -19.73 -24.12 7.41
N ALA A 281 -21.01 -24.06 7.82
CA ALA A 281 -22.11 -24.70 7.11
C ALA A 281 -22.41 -24.11 5.72
N ALA A 282 -21.94 -22.89 5.44
CA ALA A 282 -22.14 -22.19 4.16
C ALA A 282 -20.91 -22.26 3.24
N VAL A 283 -19.78 -22.75 3.74
CA VAL A 283 -18.51 -22.84 3.00
C VAL A 283 -18.40 -24.26 2.49
N SER A 284 -18.43 -24.44 1.17
CA SER A 284 -18.15 -25.75 0.59
C SER A 284 -16.68 -26.10 0.90
N SER A 285 -16.40 -27.36 1.23
CA SER A 285 -15.06 -27.84 1.58
C SER A 285 -14.00 -27.63 0.49
N ASN A 286 -14.42 -27.18 -0.71
CA ASN A 286 -13.57 -26.90 -1.87
C ASN A 286 -13.80 -25.49 -2.48
N ALA A 287 -14.55 -24.59 -1.83
CA ALA A 287 -14.79 -23.24 -2.35
C ALA A 287 -13.62 -22.32 -2.04
N MET A 288 -12.75 -22.09 -3.03
CA MET A 288 -11.72 -21.06 -2.95
C MET A 288 -12.38 -19.70 -3.23
N GLU A 289 -12.40 -18.81 -2.24
CA GLU A 289 -12.69 -17.40 -2.50
C GLU A 289 -11.50 -16.76 -3.21
N ARG A 290 -11.80 -15.80 -4.10
CA ARG A 290 -10.78 -14.99 -4.77
C ARG A 290 -11.09 -13.52 -4.58
N TRP A 291 -10.10 -12.75 -4.16
CA TRP A 291 -10.22 -11.30 -3.95
C TRP A 291 -9.25 -10.51 -4.81
N TYR A 292 -9.66 -9.32 -5.21
CA TYR A 292 -8.84 -8.46 -6.05
C TYR A 292 -8.90 -7.03 -5.58
N PHE A 293 -7.74 -6.39 -5.46
CA PHE A 293 -7.71 -4.94 -5.39
C PHE A 293 -7.95 -4.35 -6.77
N GLN A 294 -8.79 -3.33 -6.84
CA GLN A 294 -9.01 -2.51 -8.01
C GLN A 294 -9.15 -1.04 -7.59
N PRO A 295 -8.89 -0.08 -8.50
CA PRO A 295 -9.22 1.31 -8.24
C PRO A 295 -10.71 1.45 -7.95
N ASN A 296 -11.08 2.34 -7.03
CA ASN A 296 -12.38 2.96 -7.15
C ASN A 296 -12.34 3.85 -8.40
N TYR A 297 -13.10 3.46 -9.43
CA TYR A 297 -13.09 4.14 -10.71
C TYR A 297 -13.82 5.48 -10.66
N ASP A 298 -14.69 5.69 -9.68
CA ASP A 298 -15.31 6.98 -9.40
C ASP A 298 -14.34 7.91 -8.66
N GLY A 299 -14.40 9.22 -8.92
CA GLY A 299 -13.59 10.23 -8.21
C GLY A 299 -12.48 10.86 -9.03
N VAL A 300 -12.64 10.89 -10.36
CA VAL A 300 -11.79 11.70 -11.24
C VAL A 300 -12.60 12.88 -11.74
N ALA A 301 -12.12 14.08 -11.45
CA ALA A 301 -12.66 15.32 -11.98
C ALA A 301 -11.73 15.90 -13.05
N ILE A 302 -12.29 16.42 -14.14
CA ILE A 302 -11.53 17.06 -15.22
C ILE A 302 -12.04 18.47 -15.50
N SER A 303 -11.15 19.34 -15.97
CA SER A 303 -11.55 20.62 -16.53
C SER A 303 -12.34 20.44 -17.82
N GLU A 304 -13.16 21.43 -18.17
CA GLU A 304 -13.99 21.40 -19.38
C GLU A 304 -13.18 21.29 -20.67
N ASP A 305 -11.98 21.87 -20.67
CA ASP A 305 -11.03 21.85 -21.79
C ASP A 305 -10.09 20.63 -21.79
N GLY A 306 -10.17 19.76 -20.78
CA GLY A 306 -9.33 18.56 -20.68
C GLY A 306 -7.86 18.83 -20.39
N LEU A 307 -7.47 20.05 -20.01
CA LEU A 307 -6.08 20.41 -19.70
C LEU A 307 -5.70 20.18 -18.23
N ALA A 308 -6.66 19.78 -17.40
CA ALA A 308 -6.45 19.56 -15.99
C ALA A 308 -7.30 18.41 -15.45
N MET A 309 -6.70 17.56 -14.64
CA MET A 309 -7.36 16.49 -13.89
C MET A 309 -7.10 16.66 -12.40
N ARG A 310 -8.12 16.42 -11.59
CA ARG A 310 -8.05 16.21 -10.15
C ARG A 310 -8.47 14.78 -9.84
N ILE A 311 -7.62 14.08 -9.12
CA ILE A 311 -7.92 12.84 -8.44
C ILE A 311 -8.47 13.23 -7.07
N ASP A 312 -9.77 13.05 -6.88
CA ASP A 312 -10.38 13.20 -5.56
C ASP A 312 -9.90 12.05 -4.65
N GLU A 313 -10.27 12.06 -3.36
CA GLU A 313 -9.93 10.96 -2.44
C GLU A 313 -10.68 9.68 -2.84
N ARG A 314 -10.21 9.06 -3.93
CA ARG A 314 -10.65 7.79 -4.43
C ARG A 314 -9.87 6.71 -3.69
N GLY A 315 -10.60 5.76 -3.14
CA GLY A 315 -10.00 4.64 -2.43
C GLY A 315 -9.57 3.52 -3.37
N VAL A 316 -8.86 2.55 -2.81
CA VAL A 316 -8.73 1.23 -3.41
C VAL A 316 -9.89 0.36 -2.93
N GLN A 317 -10.53 -0.34 -3.85
CA GLN A 317 -11.61 -1.27 -3.56
C GLN A 317 -11.09 -2.71 -3.56
N LEU A 318 -11.51 -3.50 -2.57
CA LEU A 318 -11.35 -4.95 -2.58
C LEU A 318 -12.64 -5.59 -3.07
N VAL A 319 -12.58 -6.43 -4.11
CA VAL A 319 -13.75 -7.10 -4.70
C VAL A 319 -13.57 -8.62 -4.74
N GLY A 320 -14.67 -9.37 -4.61
CA GLY A 320 -14.66 -10.82 -4.80
C GLY A 320 -14.75 -11.23 -6.27
N ALA A 321 -14.39 -12.48 -6.61
CA ALA A 321 -14.48 -12.99 -7.99
C ALA A 321 -15.87 -12.88 -8.62
N ASN A 322 -16.93 -13.02 -7.83
CA ASN A 322 -18.31 -12.89 -8.31
C ASN A 322 -18.68 -11.44 -8.69
N GLU A 323 -17.98 -10.46 -8.10
CA GLU A 323 -18.14 -9.02 -8.38
C GLU A 323 -17.18 -8.55 -9.47
N ARG A 324 -16.02 -9.22 -9.62
CA ARG A 324 -14.99 -8.97 -10.65
C ARG A 324 -15.47 -9.15 -12.10
N VAL A 325 -16.64 -9.73 -12.37
CA VAL A 325 -17.08 -10.08 -13.74
C VAL A 325 -16.91 -8.89 -14.72
N ALA A 326 -15.87 -8.97 -15.53
CA ALA A 326 -15.33 -7.89 -16.35
C ALA A 326 -16.22 -7.59 -17.57
N GLY A 327 -16.39 -6.32 -17.91
CA GLY A 327 -17.01 -5.90 -19.17
C GLY A 327 -18.55 -5.89 -19.21
N GLY A 328 -19.22 -5.75 -18.06
CA GLY A 328 -20.66 -5.45 -18.03
C GLY A 328 -21.62 -6.62 -18.28
N LYS A 329 -21.13 -7.86 -18.44
CA LYS A 329 -22.00 -9.04 -18.52
C LYS A 329 -21.89 -9.91 -17.26
N ARG A 330 -22.72 -9.61 -16.27
CA ARG A 330 -22.98 -10.48 -15.11
C ARG A 330 -23.40 -11.86 -15.60
N GLN A 331 -22.57 -12.89 -15.39
CA GLN A 331 -23.06 -14.26 -15.26
C GLN A 331 -23.25 -14.54 -13.77
N ALA A 332 -24.44 -14.22 -13.28
CA ALA A 332 -24.86 -14.58 -11.93
C ALA A 332 -25.17 -16.08 -11.90
N THR A 333 -24.16 -16.92 -11.69
CA THR A 333 -24.36 -18.36 -11.45
C THR A 333 -23.72 -18.86 -10.16
N GLY A 334 -23.01 -18.00 -9.41
CA GLY A 334 -22.40 -18.34 -8.12
C GLY A 334 -23.30 -17.98 -6.92
N ARG A 335 -23.38 -18.89 -5.94
CA ARG A 335 -23.96 -18.61 -4.62
C ARG A 335 -23.11 -17.52 -3.94
N VAL A 336 -23.73 -16.38 -3.63
CA VAL A 336 -23.06 -15.23 -3.02
C VAL A 336 -22.52 -15.59 -1.62
N ASN A 337 -21.20 -15.50 -1.43
CA ASN A 337 -20.57 -15.70 -0.12
C ASN A 337 -20.61 -14.40 0.69
N ARG A 338 -21.60 -14.27 1.58
CA ARG A 338 -21.78 -13.08 2.44
C ARG A 338 -20.55 -12.77 3.31
N ALA A 339 -19.77 -13.78 3.72
CA ALA A 339 -18.57 -13.54 4.52
C ALA A 339 -17.46 -12.90 3.68
N SER A 340 -17.31 -13.33 2.43
CA SER A 340 -16.38 -12.78 1.43
C SER A 340 -16.74 -11.33 1.12
N GLN A 341 -18.01 -11.06 0.82
CA GLN A 341 -18.52 -9.70 0.58
C GLN A 341 -18.32 -8.78 1.78
N ALA A 342 -18.65 -9.24 2.98
CA ALA A 342 -18.49 -8.43 4.18
C ALA A 342 -17.02 -8.17 4.54
N PHE A 343 -16.10 -9.06 4.15
CA PHE A 343 -14.66 -8.80 4.26
C PHE A 343 -14.21 -7.74 3.24
N CYS A 344 -14.58 -7.91 1.97
CA CYS A 344 -14.31 -6.94 0.89
C CYS A 344 -14.82 -5.52 1.23
N GLN A 345 -16.06 -5.41 1.69
CA GLN A 345 -16.66 -4.15 2.09
C GLN A 345 -15.92 -3.52 3.27
N ASP A 346 -15.68 -4.29 4.34
CA ASP A 346 -15.01 -3.79 5.54
C ASP A 346 -13.56 -3.36 5.27
N PHE A 347 -12.87 -4.06 4.38
CA PHE A 347 -11.52 -3.69 3.93
C PHE A 347 -11.55 -2.39 3.11
N THR A 348 -12.50 -2.27 2.18
CA THR A 348 -12.68 -1.07 1.34
C THR A 348 -13.03 0.16 2.17
N ASP A 349 -14.04 0.06 3.05
CA ASP A 349 -14.51 1.18 3.88
C ASP A 349 -13.40 1.70 4.82
N LYS A 350 -12.54 0.80 5.28
CA LYS A 350 -11.43 1.12 6.18
C LYS A 350 -10.11 1.35 5.45
N TYR A 351 -10.08 1.28 4.12
CA TYR A 351 -8.85 1.41 3.35
C TYR A 351 -8.05 2.68 3.71
N PRO A 352 -8.67 3.87 3.84
CA PRO A 352 -7.93 5.08 4.22
C PRO A 352 -7.22 4.95 5.59
N GLN A 353 -7.86 4.28 6.55
CA GLN A 353 -7.26 4.02 7.87
C GLN A 353 -6.14 2.97 7.80
N ILE A 354 -6.30 1.98 6.92
CA ILE A 354 -5.33 0.92 6.68
C ILE A 354 -4.08 1.53 6.02
N ALA A 355 -4.24 2.26 4.93
CA ALA A 355 -3.16 2.94 4.21
C ALA A 355 -2.41 3.93 5.13
N GLY A 356 -3.12 4.63 6.02
CA GLY A 356 -2.51 5.53 7.00
C GLY A 356 -1.63 4.83 8.07
N LYS A 357 -1.69 3.50 8.21
CA LYS A 357 -0.93 2.74 9.22
C LYS A 357 -0.07 1.63 8.64
N VAL A 358 -0.37 1.18 7.43
CA VAL A 358 0.27 0.04 6.79
C VAL A 358 0.75 0.48 5.42
N ARG A 359 2.06 0.76 5.34
CA ARG A 359 2.72 1.43 4.22
C ARG A 359 2.42 0.82 2.86
N ILE A 360 2.42 -0.52 2.76
CA ILE A 360 2.20 -1.19 1.48
C ILE A 360 0.85 -0.85 0.82
N TYR A 361 -0.18 -0.56 1.63
CA TYR A 361 -1.48 -0.17 1.10
C TYR A 361 -1.51 1.30 0.68
N ALA A 362 -0.73 2.18 1.34
CA ALA A 362 -0.52 3.53 0.82
C ALA A 362 0.30 3.52 -0.48
N GLU A 363 1.30 2.64 -0.60
CA GLU A 363 2.06 2.45 -1.85
C GLU A 363 1.13 1.94 -2.95
N LEU A 364 0.29 0.94 -2.68
CA LEU A 364 -0.68 0.44 -3.66
C LEU A 364 -1.64 1.54 -4.17
N GLU A 365 -2.18 2.37 -3.27
CA GLU A 365 -3.02 3.52 -3.63
C GLU A 365 -2.26 4.50 -4.55
N GLN A 366 -1.02 4.83 -4.18
CA GLN A 366 -0.16 5.72 -4.96
C GLN A 366 0.16 5.17 -6.36
N LEU A 367 0.43 3.88 -6.49
CA LEU A 367 0.68 3.23 -7.78
C LEU A 367 -0.55 3.23 -8.69
N ILE A 368 -1.74 3.04 -8.11
CA ILE A 368 -3.01 3.20 -8.83
C ILE A 368 -3.17 4.63 -9.33
N ASP A 369 -2.86 5.62 -8.49
CA ASP A 369 -2.97 7.02 -8.85
C ASP A 369 -2.01 7.41 -9.97
N LEU A 370 -0.76 6.95 -9.89
CA LEU A 370 0.26 7.11 -10.93
C LEU A 370 -0.20 6.52 -12.26
N ALA A 371 -0.74 5.30 -12.24
CA ALA A 371 -1.21 4.64 -13.46
C ALA A 371 -2.36 5.40 -14.12
N ILE A 372 -3.27 5.99 -13.33
CA ILE A 372 -4.38 6.78 -13.86
C ILE A 372 -3.90 8.15 -14.35
N ALA A 373 -2.95 8.79 -13.64
CA ALA A 373 -2.31 10.01 -14.12
C ALA A 373 -1.60 9.80 -15.47
N ALA A 374 -0.80 8.75 -15.60
CA ALA A 374 -0.12 8.40 -16.85
C ALA A 374 -1.11 8.07 -17.98
N ALA A 375 -2.18 7.32 -17.67
CA ALA A 375 -3.24 7.04 -18.63
C ALA A 375 -3.95 8.33 -19.11
N TYR A 376 -4.19 9.28 -18.21
CA TYR A 376 -4.80 10.56 -18.56
C TYR A 376 -3.89 11.42 -19.45
N ILE A 377 -2.60 11.50 -19.12
CA ILE A 377 -1.59 12.19 -19.95
C ILE A 377 -1.59 11.64 -21.38
N GLN A 378 -1.62 10.30 -21.53
CA GLN A 378 -1.66 9.66 -22.85
C GLN A 378 -3.00 9.89 -23.55
N GLU A 379 -4.12 9.80 -22.84
CA GLU A 379 -5.48 9.92 -23.40
C GLU A 379 -5.78 11.34 -23.91
N GLN A 380 -5.26 12.37 -23.24
CA GLN A 380 -5.33 13.76 -23.70
C GLN A 380 -4.24 14.12 -24.72
N ASP A 381 -3.36 13.18 -25.09
CA ASP A 381 -2.25 13.40 -26.03
C ASP A 381 -1.31 14.56 -25.61
N PHE A 382 -1.09 14.73 -24.30
CA PHE A 382 -0.22 15.80 -23.79
C PHE A 382 1.23 15.65 -24.27
N TYR A 383 1.69 14.43 -24.54
CA TYR A 383 3.01 14.18 -25.11
C TYR A 383 3.21 14.89 -26.44
N SER A 384 2.27 14.72 -27.39
CA SER A 384 2.38 15.35 -28.70
C SER A 384 2.17 16.86 -28.62
N GLN A 385 1.27 17.32 -27.75
CA GLN A 385 1.04 18.76 -27.53
C GLN A 385 2.29 19.46 -26.95
N ALA A 386 3.02 18.78 -26.08
CA ALA A 386 4.24 19.27 -25.45
C ALA A 386 5.52 19.03 -26.28
N ASP A 387 5.43 18.33 -27.41
CA ASP A 387 6.59 17.80 -28.16
C ASP A 387 7.57 17.02 -27.26
N TRP A 388 7.04 16.20 -26.36
CA TRP A 388 7.82 15.45 -25.38
C TRP A 388 7.60 13.95 -25.50
N ASN A 389 8.70 13.21 -25.74
CA ASN A 389 8.68 11.78 -26.01
C ASN A 389 9.21 10.92 -24.85
N LEU A 390 9.16 11.45 -23.61
CA LEU A 390 9.76 10.89 -22.38
C LEU A 390 11.29 10.87 -22.33
N GLY A 391 12.02 11.14 -23.42
CA GLY A 391 13.49 11.24 -23.43
C GLY A 391 14.19 10.09 -22.69
N VAL A 392 15.08 10.41 -21.74
CA VAL A 392 15.80 9.38 -20.94
C VAL A 392 14.88 8.56 -20.04
N LEU A 393 13.68 9.07 -19.70
CA LEU A 393 12.70 8.29 -18.93
C LEU A 393 12.10 7.15 -19.76
N ALA A 394 12.08 7.22 -21.09
CA ALA A 394 11.61 6.11 -21.93
C ALA A 394 12.61 4.96 -22.06
N ASP A 395 13.91 5.20 -21.79
CA ASP A 395 14.97 4.25 -22.10
C ASP A 395 15.49 3.54 -20.84
N GLU A 396 15.31 2.22 -20.78
CA GLU A 396 15.83 1.38 -19.69
C GLU A 396 17.36 1.39 -19.61
N ALA A 397 18.05 1.56 -20.75
CA ALA A 397 19.51 1.59 -20.76
C ALA A 397 20.07 2.89 -20.15
N SER A 398 19.36 4.01 -20.34
CA SER A 398 19.71 5.32 -19.78
C SER A 398 19.27 5.45 -18.32
N LEU A 399 18.03 5.06 -18.01
CA LEU A 399 17.48 5.08 -16.66
C LEU A 399 16.83 3.73 -16.34
N ALA A 400 17.58 2.91 -15.60
CA ALA A 400 17.14 1.58 -15.19
C ALA A 400 16.12 1.66 -14.05
N VAL A 401 14.98 0.99 -14.22
CA VAL A 401 13.94 0.79 -13.20
C VAL A 401 13.61 -0.69 -13.01
N GLN A 402 14.04 -1.55 -13.94
CA GLN A 402 14.00 -3.01 -13.83
C GLN A 402 15.23 -3.51 -13.05
N THR A 403 15.31 -3.12 -11.78
CA THR A 403 16.48 -3.36 -10.91
C THR A 403 16.23 -4.41 -9.81
N GLU A 404 14.98 -4.81 -9.62
CA GLU A 404 14.56 -5.69 -8.53
C GLU A 404 14.60 -7.17 -8.98
N THR A 405 14.65 -8.09 -8.01
CA THR A 405 14.43 -9.51 -8.34
C THR A 405 12.94 -9.76 -8.57
N ALA A 406 12.58 -10.19 -9.78
CA ALA A 406 11.18 -10.46 -10.11
C ALA A 406 10.56 -11.51 -9.15
N PRO A 407 9.41 -11.21 -8.53
CA PRO A 407 8.69 -12.18 -7.71
C PRO A 407 8.05 -13.21 -8.63
N GLN A 408 8.59 -14.43 -8.63
CA GLN A 408 8.10 -15.53 -9.48
C GLN A 408 7.20 -16.47 -8.69
N GLN A 409 7.48 -16.62 -7.40
CA GLN A 409 6.77 -17.56 -6.54
C GLN A 409 6.54 -16.98 -5.14
N VAL A 410 5.47 -17.44 -4.49
CA VAL A 410 5.24 -17.14 -3.07
C VAL A 410 4.99 -18.41 -2.27
N GLN A 411 5.35 -18.37 -0.99
CA GLN A 411 5.01 -19.47 -0.09
C GLN A 411 3.49 -19.60 0.05
N THR A 412 2.98 -20.82 -0.02
CA THR A 412 1.60 -21.06 0.36
C THR A 412 1.40 -20.73 1.84
N ALA A 413 0.45 -19.86 2.11
CA ALA A 413 -0.04 -19.59 3.45
C ALA A 413 -1.36 -20.34 3.67
N VAL A 414 -1.40 -21.20 4.68
CA VAL A 414 -2.62 -21.92 5.07
C VAL A 414 -2.90 -21.65 6.53
N ASN A 415 -4.12 -21.23 6.82
CA ASN A 415 -4.66 -21.25 8.17
C ASN A 415 -5.74 -22.32 8.27
N ALA A 416 -5.45 -23.41 8.96
CA ALA A 416 -6.48 -24.38 9.30
C ALA A 416 -7.21 -23.87 10.54
N ILE A 417 -8.37 -23.26 10.35
CA ILE A 417 -9.26 -22.88 11.45
C ILE A 417 -10.44 -23.86 11.49
N TRP A 418 -10.69 -24.43 12.66
CA TRP A 418 -11.88 -25.22 12.92
C TRP A 418 -13.02 -24.31 13.39
N ARG A 419 -14.11 -24.29 12.62
CA ARG A 419 -15.40 -23.77 13.07
C ARG A 419 -16.39 -24.94 12.98
N GLY A 420 -16.76 -25.52 14.13
CA GLY A 420 -17.50 -26.79 14.13
C GLY A 420 -16.62 -27.95 13.63
N ASN A 421 -17.08 -28.69 12.62
CA ASN A 421 -16.39 -29.88 12.06
C ASN A 421 -15.84 -29.67 10.63
N GLN A 422 -15.62 -28.42 10.19
CA GLN A 422 -15.18 -28.11 8.83
C GLN A 422 -13.89 -27.28 8.80
N LEU A 423 -13.06 -27.60 7.81
CA LEU A 423 -11.77 -27.01 7.50
C LEU A 423 -11.92 -25.98 6.37
N MET A 424 -11.29 -24.83 6.53
CA MET A 424 -11.17 -23.80 5.50
C MET A 424 -9.76 -23.81 4.91
N THR A 425 -9.64 -23.79 3.59
CA THR A 425 -8.38 -23.98 2.84
C THR A 425 -8.13 -22.77 1.90
N PRO A 426 -6.96 -22.68 1.23
CA PRO A 426 -6.39 -21.40 0.81
C PRO A 426 -7.20 -20.68 -0.29
N LEU A 427 -7.02 -19.36 -0.30
CA LEU A 427 -7.80 -18.39 -1.04
C LEU A 427 -6.94 -17.82 -2.17
N GLY A 428 -7.51 -17.73 -3.38
CA GLY A 428 -6.85 -17.09 -4.52
C GLY A 428 -7.03 -15.57 -4.47
N GLY A 429 -6.40 -14.83 -5.38
CA GLY A 429 -6.56 -13.37 -5.44
C GLY A 429 -5.50 -12.68 -6.28
N GLY A 430 -5.60 -11.35 -6.40
CA GLY A 430 -4.67 -10.55 -7.16
C GLY A 430 -4.82 -9.03 -6.96
N VAL A 431 -4.06 -8.28 -7.73
CA VAL A 431 -4.34 -6.86 -8.00
C VAL A 431 -4.73 -6.75 -9.46
N GLN A 432 -5.76 -5.97 -9.78
CA GLN A 432 -6.12 -5.67 -11.15
C GLN A 432 -6.57 -4.22 -11.24
N MET A 433 -5.87 -3.44 -12.05
CA MET A 433 -6.26 -2.08 -12.37
C MET A 433 -6.41 -1.91 -13.88
N GLN A 434 -7.45 -1.18 -14.27
CA GLN A 434 -7.68 -0.75 -15.65
C GLN A 434 -7.77 0.77 -15.65
N PRO A 435 -6.63 1.49 -15.65
CA PRO A 435 -6.61 2.92 -15.36
C PRO A 435 -7.57 3.75 -16.23
N ARG A 436 -7.71 3.39 -17.51
CA ARG A 436 -8.61 4.06 -18.46
C ARG A 436 -10.10 3.90 -18.14
N LEU A 437 -10.52 2.92 -17.33
CA LEU A 437 -11.92 2.86 -16.88
C LEU A 437 -12.28 4.07 -16.01
N ALA A 438 -11.34 4.60 -15.21
CA ALA A 438 -11.56 5.81 -14.42
C ALA A 438 -11.71 7.07 -15.29
N LEU A 439 -11.32 7.00 -16.57
CA LEU A 439 -11.35 8.12 -17.51
C LEU A 439 -12.55 8.05 -18.46
N ARG A 440 -13.46 7.09 -18.28
CA ARG A 440 -14.67 7.02 -19.10
C ARG A 440 -15.68 8.07 -18.65
N ASP A 441 -16.48 8.56 -19.59
CA ASP A 441 -17.52 9.57 -19.35
C ASP A 441 -18.50 9.19 -18.23
N ASP A 442 -18.75 7.89 -17.99
CA ASP A 442 -19.63 7.41 -16.91
C ASP A 442 -19.01 7.49 -15.51
N HIS A 443 -17.70 7.68 -15.40
CA HIS A 443 -16.95 7.80 -14.15
C HIS A 443 -16.36 9.21 -13.93
N LEU A 444 -16.27 10.02 -15.01
CA LEU A 444 -15.72 11.36 -14.97
C LEU A 444 -16.71 12.42 -14.48
N VAL A 445 -16.20 13.35 -13.67
CA VAL A 445 -16.91 14.58 -13.29
C VAL A 445 -16.27 15.77 -14.00
N ARG A 446 -17.06 16.58 -14.71
CA ARG A 446 -16.58 17.86 -15.25
C ARG A 446 -16.72 18.94 -14.18
N ASP A 447 -15.62 19.57 -13.80
CA ASP A 447 -15.58 20.53 -12.69
C ASP A 447 -14.79 21.79 -13.07
N SER A 448 -15.49 22.93 -13.14
CA SER A 448 -14.89 24.24 -13.45
C SER A 448 -13.89 24.71 -12.39
N ALA A 449 -13.98 24.22 -11.15
CA ALA A 449 -13.00 24.52 -10.10
C ALA A 449 -11.61 23.95 -10.42
N VAL A 450 -11.54 22.83 -11.16
CA VAL A 450 -10.27 22.24 -11.61
C VAL A 450 -9.57 23.20 -12.58
N LYS A 451 -10.31 23.80 -13.51
CA LYS A 451 -9.79 24.82 -14.44
C LYS A 451 -9.32 26.07 -13.71
N GLN A 452 -10.10 26.58 -12.75
CA GLN A 452 -9.72 27.76 -11.97
C GLN A 452 -8.43 27.54 -11.19
N LEU A 453 -8.24 26.33 -10.64
CA LEU A 453 -7.01 25.95 -9.95
C LEU A 453 -5.81 25.87 -10.90
N GLN A 454 -5.98 25.28 -12.09
CA GLN A 454 -4.95 25.23 -13.12
C GLN A 454 -4.53 26.65 -13.55
N GLN A 455 -5.48 27.55 -13.82
CA GLN A 455 -5.17 28.94 -14.17
C GLN A 455 -4.45 29.69 -13.05
N LYS A 456 -4.87 29.51 -11.80
CA LYS A 456 -4.20 30.13 -10.63
C LYS A 456 -2.75 29.68 -10.48
N THR A 457 -2.47 28.43 -10.83
CA THR A 457 -1.13 27.83 -10.73
C THR A 457 -0.25 28.14 -11.95
N ALA A 458 -0.82 28.44 -13.12
CA ALA A 458 -0.07 28.78 -14.34
C ALA A 458 0.89 29.96 -14.13
N GLY A 459 0.46 31.01 -13.43
CA GLY A 459 1.30 32.20 -13.15
C GLY A 459 2.54 31.92 -12.28
N THR A 460 2.66 30.72 -11.70
CA THR A 460 3.85 30.34 -10.91
C THR A 460 5.00 29.79 -11.78
N LEU A 461 4.78 29.50 -13.06
CA LEU A 461 5.77 28.97 -13.99
C LEU A 461 6.78 30.03 -14.49
N GLU A 462 6.34 31.29 -14.61
CA GLU A 462 7.15 32.39 -15.17
C GLU A 462 8.35 32.78 -14.28
N GLY A 463 8.33 32.42 -13.00
CA GLY A 463 9.37 32.76 -12.01
C GLY A 463 10.37 31.64 -11.71
N LEU A 464 10.30 30.51 -12.41
CA LEU A 464 11.16 29.36 -12.13
C LEU A 464 12.59 29.61 -12.64
N LYS A 465 13.57 29.22 -11.83
CA LYS A 465 14.99 29.29 -12.22
C LYS A 465 15.30 28.27 -13.31
N ASP A 466 16.39 28.50 -14.04
CA ASP A 466 16.91 27.51 -14.98
C ASP A 466 17.27 26.20 -14.23
N GLY A 467 16.92 25.07 -14.81
CA GLY A 467 17.02 23.74 -14.19
C GLY A 467 16.04 23.46 -13.02
N GLN A 468 15.15 24.40 -12.67
CA GLN A 468 14.15 24.17 -11.63
C GLN A 468 12.96 23.35 -12.18
N TRP A 469 12.78 22.14 -11.67
CA TRP A 469 11.76 21.19 -12.11
C TRP A 469 10.59 21.00 -11.12
N TRP A 470 10.66 21.60 -9.93
CA TRP A 470 9.57 21.56 -8.94
C TRP A 470 9.40 22.89 -8.19
N TRP A 471 8.19 23.13 -7.67
CA TRP A 471 7.82 24.32 -6.89
C TRP A 471 6.54 24.09 -6.08
N ASP A 472 6.25 24.98 -5.12
CA ASP A 472 5.04 24.94 -4.28
C ASP A 472 3.95 25.91 -4.77
#